data_AF-A0A7Y4QLV1-F1
#
_entry.id   AF-A0A7Y4QLV1-F1
#
_cell.length_a   1.000
_cell.length_b   1.000
_cell.length_c   1.000
_cell.angle_alpha   90.00
_cell.angle_beta   90.00
_cell.angle_gamma   90.00
#
_symmetry.space_group_name_H-M   'P 1'
#
loop_
_entity.id
_entity.type
_entity.pdbx_description
1 polymer ?
#
loop_
_entity_poly.entity_id
_entity_poly.type
_entity_poly.pdbx_seq_one_letter_code
_entity_poly.pdbx_strand_id
1 'polypeptide(L)'
;MMNSDERDIFYYLKGCKGQFVSSHEICRRAGGKKRFQREPDWAKPILVRMADRGIIETDPAGYSRIKPQPKRKEGDTQCWVSPQMAHILKSSGKDFSEAIKIDGDEDGYYDSL
;
A
#
# COMPACT_ATOMS: atom_id res chain seq x y z
N MET A 1 -3.91 11.40 3.16
CA MET A 1 -2.52 11.66 2.72
C MET A 1 -1.54 11.02 3.70
N MET A 2 -0.67 10.13 3.22
CA MET A 2 0.31 9.41 4.04
C MET A 2 1.47 10.29 4.49
N ASN A 3 1.82 10.19 5.77
CA ASN A 3 3.04 10.77 6.30
C ASN A 3 4.28 9.98 5.85
N SER A 4 5.47 10.59 5.94
CA SER A 4 6.73 9.94 5.52
C SER A 4 6.93 8.58 6.17
N ASP A 5 6.63 8.48 7.46
CA ASP A 5 6.82 7.23 8.22
C ASP A 5 5.82 6.13 7.82
N GLU A 6 4.57 6.50 7.54
CA GLU A 6 3.55 5.58 7.04
C GLU A 6 3.94 5.06 5.65
N ARG A 7 4.52 5.92 4.82
CA ARG A 7 5.00 5.59 3.48
C ARG A 7 6.19 4.62 3.53
N ASP A 8 7.13 4.82 4.45
CA ASP A 8 8.26 3.88 4.66
C ASP A 8 7.75 2.48 5.03
N ILE A 9 6.78 2.40 5.95
CA ILE A 9 6.16 1.13 6.36
C ILE A 9 5.39 0.50 5.20
N PHE A 10 4.62 1.30 4.47
CA PHE A 10 3.79 0.83 3.35
C PHE A 10 4.64 0.23 2.23
N TYR A 11 5.68 0.91 1.76
CA TYR A 11 6.54 0.37 0.70
C TYR A 11 7.28 -0.89 1.13
N TYR A 12 7.69 -0.95 2.40
CA TYR A 12 8.29 -2.16 2.95
C TYR A 12 7.30 -3.35 2.91
N LEU A 13 6.07 -3.16 3.39
CA LEU A 13 5.03 -4.20 3.37
C LEU A 13 4.58 -4.58 1.95
N LYS A 14 4.56 -3.61 1.02
CA LYS A 14 4.26 -3.84 -0.41
C LYS A 14 5.27 -4.81 -1.02
N GLY A 15 6.55 -4.69 -0.67
CA GLY A 15 7.60 -5.64 -1.06
C GLY A 15 7.41 -7.05 -0.51
N CYS A 16 6.70 -7.22 0.61
CA CYS A 16 6.44 -8.51 1.25
C CYS A 16 5.26 -9.30 0.63
N LYS A 17 4.68 -8.85 -0.50
CA LYS A 17 3.67 -9.57 -1.29
C LYS A 17 2.48 -10.09 -0.47
N GLY A 18 2.00 -9.31 0.50
CA GLY A 18 0.84 -9.67 1.33
C GLY A 18 1.11 -10.68 2.45
N GLN A 19 2.39 -10.95 2.77
CA GLN A 19 2.76 -11.75 3.94
C GLN A 19 2.59 -10.93 5.21
N PHE A 20 2.24 -11.63 6.29
CA PHE A 20 2.22 -11.08 7.64
C PHE A 20 3.65 -10.90 8.15
N VAL A 21 3.99 -9.68 8.59
CA VAL A 21 5.32 -9.31 9.06
C VAL A 21 5.23 -8.80 10.50
N SER A 22 6.14 -9.24 11.36
CA SER A 22 6.14 -8.80 12.77
C SER A 22 6.45 -7.30 12.90
N SER A 23 5.87 -6.62 13.89
CA SER A 23 6.18 -5.20 14.15
C SER A 23 7.68 -4.94 14.36
N HIS A 24 8.40 -5.88 14.99
CA HIS A 24 9.84 -5.76 15.21
C HIS A 24 10.63 -5.77 13.88
N GLU A 25 10.28 -6.65 12.96
CA GLU A 25 10.94 -6.70 11.64
C GLU A 25 10.64 -5.43 10.82
N ILE A 26 9.41 -4.90 10.91
CA ILE A 26 9.04 -3.62 10.30
C ILE A 26 9.90 -2.49 10.88
N CYS A 27 10.01 -2.40 12.21
CA CYS A 27 10.84 -1.38 12.86
C CYS A 27 12.31 -1.46 12.39
N ARG A 28 12.84 -2.67 12.21
CA ARG A 28 14.23 -2.88 11.81
C ARG A 28 14.49 -2.56 10.34
N ARG A 29 13.57 -2.94 9.44
CA ARG A 29 13.81 -2.90 7.99
C ARG A 29 13.25 -1.66 7.29
N ALA A 30 12.08 -1.15 7.71
CA ALA A 30 11.43 -0.04 7.00
C ALA A 30 12.16 1.31 7.21
N GLY A 31 12.63 1.58 8.43
CA GLY A 31 13.26 2.86 8.80
C GLY A 31 14.79 2.88 8.71
N GLY A 32 15.39 1.75 8.33
CA GLY A 32 16.84 1.55 8.31
C GLY A 32 17.51 1.45 9.68
N LYS A 33 18.77 1.02 9.67
CA LYS A 33 19.54 0.70 10.88
C LYS A 33 19.67 1.86 11.87
N LYS A 34 19.90 3.09 11.38
CA LYS A 34 20.08 4.27 12.24
C LYS A 34 18.82 4.60 13.04
N ARG A 35 17.65 4.53 12.41
CA ARG A 35 16.37 4.83 13.06
C ARG A 35 16.05 3.77 14.11
N PHE A 36 16.22 2.50 13.77
CA PHE A 36 16.00 1.39 14.70
C PHE A 36 16.88 1.46 15.96
N GLN A 37 18.13 1.91 15.83
CA GLN A 37 19.02 2.11 17.00
C GLN A 37 18.57 3.26 17.90
N ARG A 38 17.98 4.31 17.33
CA ARG A 38 17.50 5.47 18.09
C ARG A 38 16.15 5.19 18.76
N GLU A 39 15.27 4.53 18.02
CA GLU A 39 13.90 4.26 18.44
C GLU A 39 13.50 2.88 17.93
N PRO A 40 13.70 1.80 18.70
CA PRO A 40 13.48 0.43 18.24
C PRO A 40 12.00 0.10 18.00
N ASP A 41 11.11 0.91 18.59
CA ASP A 41 9.66 0.73 18.56
C ASP A 41 8.94 1.78 17.69
N TRP A 42 9.69 2.54 16.87
CA TRP A 42 9.17 3.69 16.13
C TRP A 42 7.93 3.37 15.28
N ALA A 43 7.86 2.16 14.69
CA ALA A 43 6.76 1.79 13.82
C ALA A 43 5.49 1.38 14.59
N LYS A 44 5.59 0.95 15.87
CA LYS A 44 4.44 0.46 16.66
C LYS A 44 3.28 1.48 16.72
N PRO A 45 3.47 2.75 17.14
CA PRO A 45 2.38 3.72 17.18
C PRO A 45 1.82 4.03 15.79
N ILE A 46 2.64 3.91 14.74
CA ILE A 46 2.22 4.17 13.35
C ILE A 46 1.39 3.01 12.80
N LEU A 47 1.77 1.77 13.10
CA LEU A 47 1.03 0.57 12.72
C LEU A 47 -0.39 0.59 13.30
N VAL A 48 -0.55 1.02 14.56
CA VAL A 48 -1.88 1.19 15.17
C VAL A 48 -2.73 2.20 14.37
N ARG A 49 -2.16 3.36 14.03
CA ARG A 49 -2.85 4.39 13.23
C ARG A 49 -3.19 3.92 11.81
N MET A 50 -2.27 3.20 11.16
CA MET A 50 -2.49 2.65 9.83
C MET A 50 -3.54 1.54 9.83
N ALA A 51 -3.62 0.75 10.91
CA ALA A 51 -4.65 -0.27 11.09
C ALA A 51 -6.03 0.36 11.32
N ASP A 52 -6.10 1.42 12.13
CA ASP A 52 -7.33 2.19 12.37
C ASP A 52 -7.90 2.80 11.07
N ARG A 53 -7.02 3.33 10.20
CA ARG A 53 -7.38 3.82 8.85
C ARG A 53 -7.70 2.71 7.84
N GLY A 54 -7.51 1.45 8.20
CA GLY A 54 -7.78 0.31 7.33
C GLY A 54 -6.77 0.11 6.19
N ILE A 55 -5.59 0.73 6.27
CA ILE A 55 -4.50 0.56 5.29
C ILE A 55 -3.84 -0.81 5.46
N ILE A 56 -3.64 -1.21 6.72
CA ILE A 56 -3.08 -2.51 7.10
C ILE A 56 -4.06 -3.28 7.97
N GLU A 57 -3.88 -4.60 8.02
CA GLU A 57 -4.51 -5.45 9.01
C GLU A 57 -3.45 -6.01 9.95
N THR A 58 -3.81 -6.18 11.22
CA THR A 58 -2.94 -6.73 12.26
C THR A 58 -3.59 -7.97 12.85
N ASP A 59 -2.84 -9.05 12.93
CA ASP A 59 -3.24 -10.32 13.56
C ASP A 59 -3.11 -10.24 15.10
N PRO A 60 -3.86 -11.03 15.90
CA PRO A 60 -3.73 -11.05 17.35
C PRO A 60 -2.31 -11.32 17.86
N ALA A 61 -1.46 -12.00 17.08
CA ALA A 61 -0.06 -12.22 17.42
C ALA A 61 0.87 -11.01 17.12
N GLY A 62 0.33 -9.89 16.65
CA GLY A 62 1.09 -8.65 16.40
C GLY A 62 1.83 -8.62 15.06
N TYR A 63 1.39 -9.43 14.11
CA TYR A 63 1.89 -9.38 12.73
C TYR A 63 0.98 -8.50 11.88
N SER A 64 1.58 -7.72 10.98
CA SER A 64 0.85 -6.79 10.12
C SER A 64 1.11 -7.06 8.65
N ARG A 65 0.09 -6.82 7.80
CA ARG A 65 0.22 -6.80 6.34
C ARG A 65 -0.66 -5.71 5.74
N ILE A 66 -0.40 -5.32 4.49
CA ILE A 66 -1.32 -4.44 3.75
C ILE A 66 -2.66 -5.15 3.60
N LYS A 67 -3.74 -4.45 3.96
CA LYS A 67 -5.10 -4.99 3.84
C LYS A 67 -5.41 -5.20 2.36
N PRO A 68 -5.75 -6.40 1.90
CA PRO A 68 -6.04 -6.64 0.49
C PRO A 68 -7.22 -5.76 0.06
N GLN A 69 -7.08 -5.09 -1.08
CA GLN A 69 -8.19 -4.35 -1.66
C GLN A 69 -9.35 -5.32 -1.94
N PRO A 70 -10.62 -4.88 -1.75
CA PRO A 70 -11.75 -5.70 -2.14
C PRO A 70 -11.60 -6.06 -3.61
N LYS A 71 -11.60 -7.36 -3.93
CA LYS A 71 -11.59 -7.82 -5.31
C LYS A 71 -12.80 -7.19 -6.01
N ARG A 72 -12.55 -6.47 -7.10
CA ARG A 72 -13.64 -6.03 -7.99
C ARG A 72 -14.38 -7.28 -8.49
N LYS A 73 -15.69 -7.15 -8.69
CA LYS A 73 -16.57 -8.29 -9.02
C LYS A 73 -16.05 -9.04 -10.25
N GLU A 74 -16.24 -10.35 -10.29
CA GLU A 74 -15.93 -11.20 -11.44
C GLU A 74 -16.68 -10.67 -12.68
N GLY A 75 -15.92 -10.20 -13.68
CA GLY A 75 -16.42 -9.46 -14.85
C GLY A 75 -15.73 -8.11 -15.09
N ASP A 76 -15.10 -7.53 -14.05
CA ASP A 76 -14.29 -6.30 -14.14
C ASP A 76 -12.91 -6.63 -14.73
N THR A 77 -12.87 -6.83 -16.04
CA THR A 77 -11.65 -7.21 -16.77
C THR A 77 -10.81 -5.95 -16.99
N GLN A 78 -10.19 -5.45 -15.93
CA GLN A 78 -9.23 -4.36 -16.08
C GLN A 78 -8.01 -4.85 -16.85
N CYS A 79 -7.89 -4.42 -18.10
CA CYS A 79 -6.72 -4.71 -18.92
C CYS A 79 -5.61 -3.75 -18.55
N TRP A 80 -4.42 -4.26 -18.29
CA TRP A 80 -3.23 -3.42 -18.17
C TRP A 80 -2.99 -2.72 -19.51
N VAL A 81 -2.76 -1.41 -19.48
CA VAL A 81 -2.41 -0.63 -20.67
C VAL A 81 -1.10 0.11 -20.44
N SER A 82 -0.30 0.21 -21.50
CA SER A 82 0.94 0.98 -21.46
C SER A 82 0.66 2.49 -21.32
N PRO A 83 1.59 3.30 -20.79
CA PRO A 83 1.39 4.75 -20.61
C PRO A 83 1.04 5.49 -21.91
N GLN A 84 1.61 5.07 -23.04
CA GLN A 84 1.27 5.63 -24.35
C GLN A 84 -0.17 5.31 -24.75
N MET A 85 -0.64 4.08 -24.52
CA MET A 85 -2.04 3.70 -24.77
C MET A 85 -2.99 4.43 -23.82
N ALA A 86 -2.64 4.62 -22.55
CA ALA A 86 -3.43 5.41 -21.62
C ALA A 86 -3.60 6.86 -22.12
N HIS A 87 -2.55 7.45 -22.68
CA HIS A 87 -2.62 8.80 -23.26
C HIS A 87 -3.59 8.85 -24.45
N ILE A 88 -3.52 7.86 -25.34
CA ILE A 88 -4.43 7.76 -26.51
C ILE A 88 -5.88 7.60 -26.04
N LEU A 89 -6.12 6.74 -25.04
CA LEU A 89 -7.46 6.48 -24.50
C LEU A 89 -8.05 7.72 -23.82
N LYS A 90 -7.25 8.49 -23.06
CA LYS A 90 -7.67 9.77 -22.48
C LYS A 90 -8.00 10.81 -23.55
N SER A 91 -7.21 10.86 -24.63
CA SER A 91 -7.47 11.76 -25.76
C SER A 91 -8.72 11.40 -26.58
N SER A 92 -9.25 10.17 -26.43
CA SER A 92 -10.46 9.72 -27.14
C SER A 92 -11.75 10.36 -26.62
N GLY A 93 -11.73 11.14 -25.52
CA GLY A 93 -12.91 11.80 -24.96
C GLY A 93 -13.95 10.86 -24.32
N LYS A 94 -13.60 9.58 -24.16
CA LYS A 94 -14.40 8.56 -23.47
C LYS A 94 -13.79 8.28 -22.09
N ASP A 95 -14.64 8.04 -21.09
CA ASP A 95 -14.18 7.67 -19.76
C ASP A 95 -13.88 6.17 -19.68
N PHE A 96 -12.63 5.83 -19.40
CA PHE A 96 -12.16 4.46 -19.21
C PHE A 96 -11.47 4.29 -17.85
N SER A 97 -11.67 5.23 -16.93
CA SER A 97 -11.00 5.24 -15.61
C SER A 97 -11.34 4.00 -14.80
N GLU A 98 -12.54 3.45 -14.98
CA GLU A 98 -13.00 2.26 -14.28
C GLU A 98 -12.37 0.97 -14.83
N ALA A 99 -12.02 0.92 -16.12
CA ALA A 99 -11.63 -0.31 -16.83
C ALA A 99 -10.12 -0.50 -17.05
N ILE A 100 -9.28 0.44 -16.61
CA ILE A 100 -7.84 0.42 -16.89
C ILE A 100 -7.03 0.34 -15.59
N LYS A 101 -6.04 -0.56 -15.54
CA LYS A 101 -4.96 -0.51 -14.53
C LYS A 101 -3.71 0.11 -15.12
N ILE A 102 -3.25 1.20 -14.50
CA ILE A 102 -1.92 1.77 -14.71
C ILE A 102 -1.05 1.34 -13.52
N ASP A 103 0.21 0.98 -13.76
CA ASP A 103 1.17 0.75 -12.68
C ASP A 103 1.20 1.95 -11.72
N GLY A 104 0.91 1.71 -10.42
CA GLY A 104 0.86 2.73 -9.38
C GLY A 104 -0.54 3.10 -8.85
N ASP A 105 -1.62 2.60 -9.45
CA ASP A 105 -3.00 2.92 -9.01
C ASP A 105 -3.31 2.44 -7.58
N GLU A 106 -2.66 1.34 -7.15
CA GLU A 106 -2.79 0.82 -5.78
C GLU A 106 -2.34 1.83 -4.71
N ASP A 107 -1.31 2.64 -5.01
CA ASP A 107 -0.73 3.58 -4.05
C ASP A 107 -1.66 4.77 -3.81
N GLY A 108 -2.41 5.19 -4.83
CA GLY A 108 -3.39 6.27 -4.74
C GLY A 108 -4.59 5.91 -3.85
N TYR A 109 -5.05 4.66 -3.90
CA TYR A 109 -6.14 4.18 -3.03
C TYR A 109 -5.79 4.34 -1.54
N TYR A 110 -4.64 3.83 -1.10
CA TYR A 110 -4.26 3.89 0.31
C TYR A 110 -3.83 5.30 0.78
N ASP A 111 -3.35 6.16 -0.11
CA ASP A 111 -3.05 7.56 0.25
C ASP A 111 -4.33 8.36 0.55
N SER A 112 -5.46 7.99 -0.08
CA SER A 112 -6.76 8.64 0.09
C SER A 112 -7.57 8.23 1.33
N LEU A 113 -7.20 7.11 1.98
CA LEU A 113 -7.68 6.74 3.32
C LEU A 113 -7.03 7.62 4.40
#